data_AF-A0A820MHA8-F1
#
_entry.id   AF-A0A820MHA8-F1
#
_cell.length_a   1.000
_cell.length_b   1.000
_cell.length_c   1.000
_cell.angle_alpha   90.00
_cell.angle_beta   90.00
_cell.angle_gamma   90.00
#
_symmetry.space_group_name_H-M   'P 1'
#
loop_
_entity.id
_entity.type
_entity.pdbx_description
1 polymer ?
#
loop_
_entity_poly.entity_id
_entity_poly.type
_entity_poly.pdbx_seq_one_letter_code
_entity_poly.pdbx_strand_id
1 'polypeptide(L)'
;LELREHVEDRIPDVSVYSIVVYADGLAKLSKLQQPIIRSHIEFLPTIYVFEDLRLGEESFADKVNQNILYVLMNDDKIEKFEDNVFQIFDHILLFENHQQADVIDILRRYSAARHPIPQSTIFALEHVVDIPEFSNKVLEVFGNMIKNKQIVSDKILYIFVDTLYLSDNEQLREKSFQLLDTANDNQDISDEIFDILELERAALNINSRSVDSDYAIAYLQTKTKEGKKLTINGFIEITKQIDKLFLLAEKILKVLHNVSINGQIIPNELVDKLVKKFDPVQKQYYLIKIFKSLVKNNQNIPSELSLKLEKALEYKNMCDQVLVIFVLQGQKGEKLSPMIISKI
;
A
#
# COMPACT_ATOMS: atom_id res chain seq x y z
N LEU A 1 29.04 -15.35 -33.83
CA LEU A 1 29.70 -16.35 -32.96
C LEU A 1 31.18 -16.05 -32.82
N GLU A 2 31.88 -15.74 -33.91
CA GLU A 2 33.33 -15.43 -33.94
C GLU A 2 33.78 -14.34 -32.93
N LEU A 3 33.06 -13.22 -32.79
CA LEU A 3 33.42 -12.17 -31.83
C LEU A 3 33.36 -12.60 -30.35
N ARG A 4 32.58 -13.64 -30.01
CA ARG A 4 32.51 -14.13 -28.62
C ARG A 4 33.81 -14.77 -28.17
N GLU A 5 34.54 -15.39 -29.10
CA GLU A 5 35.81 -16.08 -28.81
C GLU A 5 36.91 -15.10 -28.37
N HIS A 6 36.74 -13.81 -28.64
CA HIS A 6 37.70 -12.75 -28.33
C HIS A 6 37.31 -11.90 -27.12
N VAL A 7 36.21 -12.21 -26.42
CA VAL A 7 35.79 -11.46 -25.22
C VAL A 7 36.78 -11.64 -24.07
N GLU A 8 37.40 -12.81 -23.95
CA GLU A 8 38.43 -13.11 -22.95
C GLU A 8 39.82 -13.25 -23.62
N ASP A 9 40.08 -12.47 -24.68
CA ASP A 9 41.36 -12.53 -25.39
C ASP A 9 42.53 -12.18 -24.45
N ARG A 10 43.68 -12.81 -24.68
CA ARG A 10 44.91 -12.56 -23.92
C ARG A 10 45.43 -11.14 -24.11
N ILE A 11 45.05 -10.47 -25.20
CA ILE A 11 45.35 -9.07 -25.46
C ILE A 11 44.20 -8.21 -24.89
N PRO A 12 44.44 -7.42 -23.82
CA PRO A 12 43.37 -6.66 -23.15
C PRO A 12 42.61 -5.72 -24.09
N ASP A 13 43.32 -5.02 -24.97
CA ASP A 13 42.72 -4.10 -25.94
C ASP A 13 41.75 -4.81 -26.90
N VAL A 14 42.09 -6.04 -27.30
CA VAL A 14 41.24 -6.87 -28.18
C VAL A 14 39.99 -7.32 -27.43
N SER A 15 40.12 -7.69 -26.15
CA SER A 15 38.98 -8.03 -25.28
C SER A 15 38.05 -6.82 -25.12
N VAL A 16 38.58 -5.64 -24.77
CA VAL A 16 37.81 -4.40 -24.62
C VAL A 16 37.07 -4.07 -25.92
N TYR A 17 37.76 -4.08 -27.05
CA TYR A 17 37.15 -3.79 -28.35
C TYR A 17 36.05 -4.80 -28.71
N SER A 18 36.30 -6.09 -28.47
CA SER A 18 35.34 -7.17 -28.73
C SER A 18 34.08 -7.01 -27.89
N ILE A 19 34.21 -6.69 -26.59
CA ILE A 19 33.08 -6.42 -25.69
C ILE A 19 32.25 -5.24 -26.20
N VAL A 20 32.91 -4.12 -26.53
CA VAL A 20 32.24 -2.90 -26.99
C VAL A 20 31.48 -3.13 -28.31
N VAL A 21 32.15 -3.73 -29.30
CA VAL A 21 31.54 -4.00 -30.62
C VAL A 21 30.42 -5.02 -30.51
N TYR A 22 30.58 -6.03 -29.66
CA TYR A 22 29.56 -7.05 -29.46
C TYR A 22 28.30 -6.48 -28.81
N ALA A 23 28.44 -5.69 -27.74
CA ALA A 23 27.30 -5.03 -27.09
C ALA A 23 26.58 -4.03 -28.02
N ASP A 24 27.34 -3.21 -28.77
CA ASP A 24 26.78 -2.29 -29.77
C ASP A 24 26.07 -3.03 -30.90
N GLY A 25 26.64 -4.14 -31.37
CA GLY A 25 26.04 -5.01 -32.38
C GLY A 25 24.69 -5.59 -31.92
N LEU A 26 24.61 -6.10 -30.70
CA LEU A 26 23.34 -6.58 -30.13
C LEU A 26 22.32 -5.45 -29.97
N ALA A 27 22.73 -4.30 -29.45
CA ALA A 27 21.82 -3.15 -29.32
C ALA A 27 21.29 -2.66 -30.68
N LYS A 28 22.11 -2.68 -31.74
CA LYS A 28 21.67 -2.40 -33.11
C LYS A 28 20.66 -3.42 -33.62
N LEU A 29 20.85 -4.70 -33.34
CA LEU A 29 19.88 -5.74 -33.69
C LEU A 29 18.53 -5.51 -32.98
N SER A 30 18.55 -5.21 -31.68
CA SER A 30 17.34 -4.84 -30.93
C SER A 30 16.65 -3.61 -31.52
N LYS A 31 17.40 -2.55 -31.90
CA LYS A 31 16.84 -1.34 -32.55
C LYS A 31 16.14 -1.66 -33.86
N LEU A 32 16.64 -2.65 -34.60
CA LEU A 32 16.08 -3.13 -35.86
C LEU A 32 14.96 -4.18 -35.66
N GLN A 33 14.54 -4.43 -34.42
CA GLN A 33 13.54 -5.44 -34.05
C GLN A 33 13.89 -6.84 -34.60
N GLN A 34 15.19 -7.13 -34.67
CA GLN A 34 15.66 -8.44 -35.09
C GLN A 34 15.68 -9.37 -33.86
N PRO A 35 15.20 -10.62 -33.99
CA PRO A 35 15.19 -11.56 -32.89
C PRO A 35 16.63 -11.87 -32.45
N ILE A 36 16.93 -11.65 -31.18
CA ILE A 36 18.22 -12.02 -30.59
C ILE A 36 18.14 -13.49 -30.18
N ILE A 37 19.08 -14.30 -30.66
CA ILE A 37 19.14 -15.72 -30.30
C ILE A 37 19.46 -15.82 -28.80
N ARG A 38 18.75 -16.70 -28.08
CA ARG A 38 18.86 -16.91 -26.63
C ARG A 38 20.30 -16.98 -26.11
N SER A 39 21.19 -17.69 -26.81
CA SER A 39 22.60 -17.80 -26.41
C SER A 39 23.34 -16.45 -26.33
N HIS A 40 22.84 -15.39 -26.98
CA HIS A 40 23.39 -14.03 -26.86
C HIS A 40 22.92 -13.35 -25.59
N ILE A 41 21.66 -13.57 -25.19
CA ILE A 41 21.09 -13.07 -23.93
C ILE A 41 21.80 -13.72 -22.74
N GLU A 42 22.00 -15.04 -22.80
CA GLU A 42 22.72 -15.82 -21.78
C GLU A 42 24.18 -15.38 -21.59
N PHE A 43 24.76 -14.74 -22.62
CA PHE A 43 26.15 -14.28 -22.61
C PHE A 43 26.30 -12.83 -22.14
N LEU A 44 25.19 -12.08 -22.00
CA LEU A 44 25.23 -10.69 -21.51
C LEU A 44 25.90 -10.54 -20.14
N PRO A 45 25.67 -11.44 -19.15
CA PRO A 45 26.36 -11.38 -17.86
C PRO A 45 27.88 -11.46 -17.96
N THR A 46 28.42 -12.14 -18.98
CA THR A 46 29.87 -12.29 -19.19
C THR A 46 30.52 -10.99 -19.68
N ILE A 47 29.76 -10.14 -20.38
CA ILE A 47 30.27 -8.90 -20.97
C ILE A 47 29.81 -7.64 -20.21
N TYR A 48 28.99 -7.80 -19.17
CA TYR A 48 28.60 -6.69 -18.31
C TYR A 48 29.79 -6.23 -17.47
N VAL A 49 29.96 -4.92 -17.36
CA VAL A 49 31.13 -4.31 -16.71
C VAL A 49 30.77 -3.89 -15.30
N PHE A 50 31.27 -4.63 -14.30
CA PHE A 50 31.04 -4.33 -12.88
C PHE A 50 32.02 -3.31 -12.26
N GLU A 51 33.20 -3.13 -12.85
CA GLU A 51 34.25 -2.28 -12.27
C GLU A 51 34.76 -1.23 -13.25
N ASP A 52 35.62 -1.62 -14.20
CA ASP A 52 36.22 -0.69 -15.16
C ASP A 52 36.47 -1.39 -16.49
N LEU A 53 36.24 -0.68 -17.60
CA LEU A 53 36.52 -1.15 -18.96
C LEU A 53 37.06 0.01 -19.76
N ARG A 54 38.38 0.03 -19.98
CA ARG A 54 39.08 1.16 -20.63
C ARG A 54 39.91 0.74 -21.81
N LEU A 55 40.02 1.66 -22.77
CA LEU A 55 41.05 1.64 -23.81
C LEU A 55 41.81 2.97 -23.73
N GLY A 56 43.03 2.92 -23.18
CA GLY A 56 43.76 4.14 -22.83
C GLY A 56 43.05 4.93 -21.74
N GLU A 57 42.74 6.20 -22.02
CA GLU A 57 42.04 7.10 -21.08
C GLU A 57 40.50 7.03 -21.20
N GLU A 58 39.97 6.42 -22.25
CA GLU A 58 38.53 6.36 -22.51
C GLU A 58 37.90 5.16 -21.78
N SER A 59 36.85 5.42 -21.00
CA SER A 59 36.03 4.38 -20.37
C SER A 59 34.82 4.05 -21.23
N PHE A 60 34.56 2.75 -21.37
CA PHE A 60 33.44 2.21 -22.15
C PHE A 60 32.40 1.51 -21.27
N ALA A 61 32.58 1.47 -19.94
CA ALA A 61 31.71 0.76 -19.02
C ALA A 61 30.23 1.17 -19.18
N ASP A 62 29.92 2.47 -19.05
CA ASP A 62 28.56 2.99 -19.18
C ASP A 62 27.94 2.67 -20.54
N LYS A 63 28.73 2.81 -21.62
CA LYS A 63 28.26 2.55 -22.99
C LYS A 63 27.90 1.07 -23.17
N VAL A 64 28.72 0.17 -22.65
CA VAL A 64 28.49 -1.28 -22.72
C VAL A 64 27.27 -1.64 -21.87
N ASN A 65 27.21 -1.20 -20.63
CA ASN A 65 26.12 -1.50 -19.70
C ASN A 65 24.78 -0.97 -20.21
N GLN A 66 24.73 0.26 -20.75
CA GLN A 66 23.53 0.81 -21.38
C GLN A 66 23.07 0.00 -22.60
N ASN A 67 24.00 -0.46 -23.44
CA ASN A 67 23.66 -1.32 -24.58
C ASN A 67 23.09 -2.68 -24.10
N ILE A 68 23.65 -3.26 -23.04
CA ILE A 68 23.15 -4.51 -22.44
C ILE A 68 21.73 -4.33 -21.90
N LEU A 69 21.48 -3.27 -21.12
CA LEU A 69 20.14 -2.97 -20.60
C LEU A 69 19.14 -2.70 -21.73
N TYR A 70 19.57 -1.99 -22.78
CA TYR A 70 18.75 -1.75 -23.95
C TYR A 70 18.35 -3.07 -24.64
N VAL A 71 19.27 -4.03 -24.76
CA VAL A 71 18.99 -5.36 -25.30
C VAL A 71 17.97 -6.09 -24.42
N LEU A 72 18.17 -6.13 -23.11
CA LEU A 72 17.27 -6.78 -22.15
C LEU A 72 15.86 -6.15 -22.11
N MET A 73 15.77 -4.84 -22.29
CA MET A 73 14.50 -4.10 -22.33
C MET A 73 13.67 -4.38 -23.59
N ASN A 74 14.34 -4.62 -24.72
CA ASN A 74 13.72 -4.76 -26.05
C ASN A 74 13.74 -6.21 -26.55
N ASP A 75 13.90 -7.19 -25.67
CA ASP A 75 13.64 -8.58 -26.03
C ASP A 75 12.12 -8.78 -26.18
N ASP A 76 11.64 -8.72 -27.43
CA ASP A 76 10.22 -8.76 -27.80
C ASP A 76 9.49 -10.02 -27.31
N LYS A 77 10.21 -11.10 -26.99
CA LYS A 77 9.61 -12.34 -26.49
C LYS A 77 9.59 -12.44 -24.98
N ILE A 78 10.36 -11.61 -24.28
CA ILE A 78 10.64 -11.70 -22.83
C ILE A 78 10.65 -13.17 -22.42
N GLU A 79 11.62 -13.93 -22.94
CA GLU A 79 11.79 -15.32 -22.53
C GLU A 79 12.32 -15.35 -21.08
N LYS A 80 12.19 -16.49 -20.41
CA LYS A 80 12.69 -16.64 -19.04
C LYS A 80 14.20 -16.37 -19.02
N PHE A 81 14.63 -15.40 -18.21
CA PHE A 81 16.04 -15.08 -18.04
C PHE A 81 16.75 -16.15 -17.20
N GLU A 82 18.02 -16.39 -17.49
CA GLU A 82 18.90 -17.21 -16.66
C GLU A 82 19.30 -16.46 -15.39
N ASP A 83 19.60 -17.20 -14.32
CA ASP A 83 19.90 -16.64 -12.99
C ASP A 83 21.08 -15.63 -13.01
N ASN A 84 22.05 -15.80 -13.92
CA ASN A 84 23.19 -14.90 -14.05
C ASN A 84 22.80 -13.50 -14.56
N VAL A 85 21.70 -13.36 -15.31
CA VAL A 85 21.20 -12.04 -15.73
C VAL A 85 20.71 -11.25 -14.52
N PHE A 86 20.13 -11.93 -13.53
CA PHE A 86 19.66 -11.27 -12.31
C PHE A 86 20.79 -10.73 -11.45
N GLN A 87 22.02 -11.26 -11.56
CA GLN A 87 23.18 -10.67 -10.88
C GLN A 87 23.47 -9.23 -11.35
N ILE A 88 23.21 -8.92 -12.62
CA ILE A 88 23.29 -7.55 -13.15
C ILE A 88 22.24 -6.68 -12.47
N PHE A 89 21.00 -7.16 -12.40
CA PHE A 89 19.90 -6.41 -11.78
C PHE A 89 20.14 -6.16 -10.30
N ASP A 90 20.59 -7.19 -9.57
CA ASP A 90 20.91 -7.10 -8.15
C ASP A 90 22.01 -6.07 -7.90
N HIS A 91 23.07 -6.08 -8.72
CA HIS A 91 24.15 -5.10 -8.64
C HIS A 91 23.64 -3.67 -8.87
N ILE A 92 22.87 -3.43 -9.92
CA ILE A 92 22.35 -2.09 -10.24
C ILE A 92 21.38 -1.60 -9.16
N LEU A 93 20.47 -2.46 -8.70
CA LEU A 93 19.49 -2.10 -7.67
C LEU A 93 20.16 -1.75 -6.34
N LEU A 94 21.28 -2.38 -5.99
CA LEU A 94 21.98 -2.15 -4.72
C LEU A 94 23.04 -1.04 -4.79
N PHE A 95 23.69 -0.83 -5.94
CA PHE A 95 24.89 0.00 -6.03
C PHE A 95 24.85 1.11 -7.10
N GLU A 96 24.01 1.01 -8.14
CA GLU A 96 24.05 1.94 -9.29
C GLU A 96 22.75 2.75 -9.48
N ASN A 97 22.61 3.83 -8.72
CA ASN A 97 21.39 4.65 -8.71
C ASN A 97 20.93 5.19 -10.07
N HIS A 98 21.85 5.41 -11.02
CA HIS A 98 21.55 6.03 -12.31
C HIS A 98 20.91 5.06 -13.33
N GLN A 99 21.03 3.74 -13.13
CA GLN A 99 20.46 2.70 -14.02
C GLN A 99 19.28 1.95 -13.39
N GLN A 100 18.95 2.22 -12.11
CA GLN A 100 17.85 1.57 -11.40
C GLN A 100 16.51 1.66 -12.14
N ALA A 101 16.22 2.80 -12.76
CA ALA A 101 14.98 3.01 -13.50
C ALA A 101 14.79 1.98 -14.64
N ASP A 102 15.86 1.71 -15.39
CA ASP A 102 15.86 0.78 -16.53
C ASP A 102 15.64 -0.66 -16.05
N VAL A 103 16.35 -1.07 -14.99
CA VAL A 103 16.21 -2.41 -14.40
C VAL A 103 14.79 -2.63 -13.87
N ILE A 104 14.21 -1.64 -13.20
CA ILE A 104 12.84 -1.73 -12.67
C ILE A 104 11.84 -1.86 -13.83
N ASP A 105 12.03 -1.14 -14.94
CA ASP A 105 11.18 -1.27 -16.12
C ASP A 105 11.32 -2.64 -16.79
N ILE A 106 12.53 -3.22 -16.84
CA ILE A 106 12.75 -4.60 -17.32
C ILE A 106 12.00 -5.58 -16.42
N LEU A 107 12.22 -5.53 -15.10
CA LEU A 107 11.59 -6.44 -14.12
C LEU A 107 10.06 -6.30 -14.11
N ARG A 108 9.53 -5.10 -14.35
CA ARG A 108 8.10 -4.87 -14.52
C ARG A 108 7.53 -5.60 -15.73
N ARG A 109 8.18 -5.49 -16.89
CA ARG A 109 7.74 -6.22 -18.09
C ARG A 109 7.90 -7.73 -17.92
N TYR A 110 9.01 -8.15 -17.31
CA TYR A 110 9.33 -9.55 -17.03
C TYR A 110 8.30 -10.22 -16.10
N SER A 111 7.97 -9.57 -14.98
CA SER A 111 6.93 -10.05 -14.06
C SER A 111 5.53 -10.02 -14.68
N ALA A 112 5.22 -9.04 -15.54
CA ALA A 112 3.96 -9.00 -16.28
C ALA A 112 3.81 -10.18 -17.26
N ALA A 113 4.93 -10.66 -17.83
CA ALA A 113 4.99 -11.88 -18.64
C ALA A 113 4.91 -13.19 -17.83
N ARG A 114 4.67 -13.10 -16.52
CA ARG A 114 4.49 -14.22 -15.58
C ARG A 114 5.74 -15.04 -15.29
N HIS A 115 6.92 -14.46 -15.47
CA HIS A 115 8.16 -15.11 -15.09
C HIS A 115 8.51 -14.85 -13.63
N PRO A 116 9.04 -15.86 -12.90
CA PRO A 116 9.44 -15.71 -11.51
C PRO A 116 10.73 -14.90 -11.38
N ILE A 117 10.80 -14.06 -10.36
CA ILE A 117 11.99 -13.24 -10.02
C ILE A 117 12.78 -13.94 -8.90
N PRO A 118 14.10 -14.15 -9.00
CA PRO A 118 14.88 -14.77 -7.93
C PRO A 118 14.83 -14.00 -6.61
N GLN A 119 14.99 -14.72 -5.48
CA GLN A 119 14.90 -14.14 -4.14
C GLN A 119 15.94 -13.04 -3.87
N SER A 120 17.12 -13.12 -4.48
CA SER A 120 18.16 -12.07 -4.37
C SER A 120 17.69 -10.75 -4.98
N THR A 121 17.03 -10.81 -6.13
CA THR A 121 16.46 -9.63 -6.79
C THR A 121 15.24 -9.08 -6.07
N ILE A 122 14.43 -9.96 -5.46
CA ILE A 122 13.33 -9.53 -4.57
C ILE A 122 13.90 -8.71 -3.42
N PHE A 123 14.95 -9.21 -2.76
CA PHE A 123 15.62 -8.48 -1.69
C PHE A 123 16.17 -7.14 -2.18
N ALA A 124 16.79 -7.07 -3.37
CA ALA A 124 17.27 -5.82 -3.94
C ALA A 124 16.12 -4.83 -4.26
N LEU A 125 14.99 -5.30 -4.79
CA LEU A 125 13.79 -4.50 -5.01
C LEU A 125 13.22 -3.92 -3.71
N GLU A 126 13.27 -4.66 -2.60
CA GLU A 126 12.84 -4.19 -1.28
C GLU A 126 13.69 -3.04 -0.72
N HIS A 127 14.92 -2.83 -1.23
CA HIS A 127 15.78 -1.70 -0.85
C HIS A 127 15.43 -0.43 -1.60
N VAL A 128 14.93 -0.56 -2.83
CA VAL A 128 14.58 0.59 -3.69
C VAL A 128 13.10 0.97 -3.62
N VAL A 129 12.24 0.14 -3.03
CA VAL A 129 10.79 0.43 -2.91
C VAL A 129 10.51 1.69 -2.08
N ASP A 130 11.40 2.02 -1.15
CA ASP A 130 11.30 3.17 -0.26
C ASP A 130 11.78 4.47 -0.95
N ILE A 131 12.32 4.38 -2.17
CA ILE A 131 12.72 5.54 -2.99
C ILE A 131 11.48 6.08 -3.72
N PRO A 132 11.02 7.32 -3.43
CA PRO A 132 9.76 7.85 -3.96
C PRO A 132 9.64 7.82 -5.49
N GLU A 133 10.75 8.06 -6.19
CA GLU A 133 10.82 8.09 -7.66
C GLU A 133 10.49 6.72 -8.29
N PHE A 134 10.79 5.64 -7.58
CA PHE A 134 10.69 4.27 -8.10
C PHE A 134 9.54 3.47 -7.49
N SER A 135 9.08 3.86 -6.30
CA SER A 135 8.12 3.12 -5.48
C SER A 135 6.93 2.58 -6.27
N ASN A 136 6.26 3.41 -7.07
CA ASN A 136 5.10 2.98 -7.86
C ASN A 136 5.41 1.83 -8.83
N LYS A 137 6.53 1.92 -9.57
CA LYS A 137 6.91 0.87 -10.53
C LYS A 137 7.35 -0.40 -9.80
N VAL A 138 8.07 -0.27 -8.69
CA VAL A 138 8.49 -1.42 -7.87
C VAL A 138 7.27 -2.14 -7.29
N LEU A 139 6.27 -1.41 -6.80
CA LEU A 139 5.01 -1.99 -6.33
C LEU A 139 4.21 -2.66 -7.47
N GLU A 140 4.33 -2.20 -8.72
CA GLU A 140 3.80 -2.93 -9.88
C GLU A 140 4.50 -4.28 -10.08
N VAL A 141 5.83 -4.34 -9.91
CA VAL A 141 6.59 -5.61 -9.96
C VAL A 141 6.07 -6.58 -8.88
N PHE A 142 6.01 -6.13 -7.62
CA PHE A 142 5.51 -6.96 -6.53
C PHE A 142 4.05 -7.38 -6.72
N GLY A 143 3.20 -6.48 -7.21
CA GLY A 143 1.81 -6.79 -7.53
C GLY A 143 1.68 -7.87 -8.61
N ASN A 144 2.55 -7.84 -9.64
CA ASN A 144 2.60 -8.90 -10.64
C ASN A 144 3.08 -10.22 -10.03
N MET A 145 4.12 -10.19 -9.19
CA MET A 145 4.62 -11.39 -8.50
C MET A 145 3.53 -12.07 -7.67
N ILE A 146 2.81 -11.32 -6.83
CA ILE A 146 1.69 -11.84 -6.02
C ILE A 146 0.63 -12.49 -6.93
N LYS A 147 0.22 -11.81 -8.02
CA LYS A 147 -0.74 -12.36 -9.00
C LYS A 147 -0.25 -13.65 -9.67
N ASN A 148 1.07 -13.77 -9.83
CA ASN A 148 1.73 -14.96 -10.37
C ASN A 148 2.00 -16.02 -9.29
N LYS A 149 1.42 -15.87 -8.09
CA LYS A 149 1.55 -16.79 -6.95
C LYS A 149 2.97 -16.89 -6.40
N GLN A 150 3.79 -15.88 -6.66
CA GLN A 150 5.13 -15.81 -6.11
C GLN A 150 5.08 -15.15 -4.72
N ILE A 151 5.83 -15.74 -3.79
CA ILE A 151 5.89 -15.29 -2.41
C ILE A 151 6.60 -13.94 -2.31
N VAL A 152 6.06 -13.04 -1.49
CA VAL A 152 6.67 -11.74 -1.13
C VAL A 152 6.74 -11.60 0.39
N SER A 153 7.66 -10.76 0.87
CA SER A 153 7.81 -10.53 2.30
C SER A 153 6.63 -9.78 2.91
N ASP A 154 6.43 -9.95 4.22
CA ASP A 154 5.46 -9.19 5.00
C ASP A 154 5.70 -7.68 4.89
N LYS A 155 6.97 -7.23 4.75
CA LYS A 155 7.29 -5.81 4.52
C LYS A 155 6.49 -5.25 3.35
N ILE A 156 6.46 -5.98 2.23
CA ILE A 156 5.75 -5.58 1.02
C ILE A 156 4.24 -5.67 1.21
N LEU A 157 3.74 -6.71 1.88
CA LEU A 157 2.31 -6.83 2.20
C LEU A 157 1.82 -5.69 3.09
N TYR A 158 2.62 -5.23 4.05
CA TYR A 158 2.28 -4.09 4.89
C TYR A 158 2.10 -2.79 4.11
N ILE A 159 2.80 -2.59 2.99
CA ILE A 159 2.58 -1.42 2.12
C ILE A 159 1.14 -1.43 1.54
N PHE A 160 0.63 -2.62 1.17
CA PHE A 160 -0.74 -2.76 0.70
C PHE A 160 -1.76 -2.59 1.84
N VAL A 161 -1.44 -3.07 3.05
CA VAL A 161 -2.25 -2.81 4.25
C VAL A 161 -2.33 -1.32 4.56
N ASP A 162 -1.21 -0.61 4.54
CA ASP A 162 -1.16 0.85 4.77
C ASP A 162 -2.01 1.58 3.73
N THR A 163 -2.01 1.11 2.48
CA THR A 163 -2.88 1.65 1.43
C THR A 163 -4.36 1.57 1.81
N LEU A 164 -4.82 0.49 2.45
CA LEU A 164 -6.23 0.36 2.93
C LEU A 164 -6.59 1.36 4.04
N TYR A 165 -5.61 1.74 4.86
CA TYR A 165 -5.82 2.68 5.98
C TYR A 165 -5.60 4.14 5.63
N LEU A 166 -4.76 4.44 4.64
CA LEU A 166 -4.22 5.79 4.41
C LEU A 166 -4.54 6.37 3.03
N SER A 167 -4.82 5.54 2.02
CA SER A 167 -4.99 6.04 0.65
C SER A 167 -6.40 6.57 0.42
N ASP A 168 -6.51 7.81 -0.04
CA ASP A 168 -7.79 8.39 -0.48
C ASP A 168 -8.26 7.82 -1.83
N ASN A 169 -7.38 7.19 -2.60
CA ASN A 169 -7.70 6.63 -3.91
C ASN A 169 -8.40 5.26 -3.80
N GLU A 170 -9.69 5.22 -4.12
CA GLU A 170 -10.52 4.00 -4.09
C GLU A 170 -9.96 2.86 -4.95
N GLN A 171 -9.48 3.15 -6.15
CA GLN A 171 -8.92 2.13 -7.05
C GLN A 171 -7.63 1.51 -6.48
N LEU A 172 -6.80 2.31 -5.82
CA LEU A 172 -5.59 1.80 -5.16
C LEU A 172 -5.94 0.93 -3.96
N ARG A 173 -6.95 1.32 -3.16
CA ARG A 173 -7.44 0.49 -2.05
C ARG A 173 -8.01 -0.83 -2.55
N GLU A 174 -8.86 -0.82 -3.58
CA GLU A 174 -9.43 -2.03 -4.17
C GLU A 174 -8.34 -2.95 -4.72
N LYS A 175 -7.39 -2.41 -5.48
CA LYS A 175 -6.24 -3.18 -6.00
C LYS A 175 -5.41 -3.78 -4.87
N SER A 176 -5.15 -3.03 -3.80
CA SER A 176 -4.37 -3.50 -2.66
C SER A 176 -5.09 -4.61 -1.90
N PHE A 177 -6.40 -4.47 -1.71
CA PHE A 177 -7.24 -5.51 -1.13
C PHE A 177 -7.18 -6.80 -1.97
N GLN A 178 -7.37 -6.72 -3.29
CA GLN A 178 -7.28 -7.88 -4.19
C GLN A 178 -5.90 -8.55 -4.15
N LEU A 179 -4.82 -7.77 -4.04
CA LEU A 179 -3.47 -8.31 -3.92
C LEU A 179 -3.27 -9.04 -2.59
N LEU A 180 -3.73 -8.48 -1.47
CA LEU A 180 -3.68 -9.14 -0.16
C LEU A 180 -4.53 -10.41 -0.13
N ASP A 181 -5.71 -10.37 -0.76
CA ASP A 181 -6.59 -11.53 -0.93
C ASP A 181 -5.90 -12.65 -1.71
N THR A 182 -5.24 -12.28 -2.82
CA THR A 182 -4.43 -13.21 -3.62
C THR A 182 -3.23 -13.73 -2.84
N ALA A 183 -2.56 -12.89 -2.03
CA ALA A 183 -1.44 -13.33 -1.21
C ALA A 183 -1.90 -14.37 -0.18
N ASN A 184 -3.00 -14.12 0.53
CA ASN A 184 -3.58 -15.06 1.49
C ASN A 184 -3.85 -16.45 0.90
N ASP A 185 -4.25 -16.52 -0.37
CA ASP A 185 -4.54 -17.80 -1.05
C ASP A 185 -3.28 -18.55 -1.49
N ASN A 186 -2.13 -17.87 -1.59
CA ASN A 186 -0.91 -18.42 -2.19
C ASN A 186 0.28 -18.51 -1.23
N GLN A 187 0.25 -17.82 -0.09
CA GLN A 187 1.31 -17.85 0.91
C GLN A 187 0.73 -17.74 2.33
N ASP A 188 1.47 -18.25 3.31
CA ASP A 188 1.17 -18.01 4.71
C ASP A 188 1.45 -16.53 5.02
N ILE A 189 0.40 -15.79 5.39
CA ILE A 189 0.49 -14.40 5.84
C ILE A 189 0.45 -14.34 7.36
N SER A 190 1.03 -13.29 7.95
CA SER A 190 0.95 -13.09 9.40
C SER A 190 -0.50 -12.91 9.87
N ASP A 191 -0.79 -13.36 11.09
CA ASP A 191 -2.10 -13.22 11.74
C ASP A 191 -2.60 -11.77 11.75
N GLU A 192 -1.68 -10.80 11.84
CA GLU A 192 -2.00 -9.38 11.81
C GLU A 192 -2.54 -8.94 10.44
N ILE A 193 -1.87 -9.33 9.35
CA ILE A 193 -2.33 -9.03 7.98
C ILE A 193 -3.63 -9.76 7.69
N PHE A 194 -3.75 -11.02 8.13
CA PHE A 194 -4.99 -11.79 8.00
C PHE A 194 -6.16 -11.12 8.71
N ASP A 195 -5.99 -10.69 9.96
CA ASP A 195 -7.02 -9.97 10.72
C ASP A 195 -7.48 -8.69 9.99
N ILE A 196 -6.56 -7.96 9.37
CA ILE A 196 -6.86 -6.72 8.61
C ILE A 196 -7.63 -7.06 7.33
N LEU A 197 -7.23 -8.10 6.61
CA LEU A 197 -7.91 -8.59 5.42
C LEU A 197 -9.36 -9.01 5.75
N GLU A 198 -9.56 -9.73 6.85
CA GLU A 198 -10.90 -10.13 7.31
C GLU A 198 -11.75 -8.94 7.75
N LEU A 199 -11.14 -7.92 8.39
CA LEU A 199 -11.82 -6.66 8.70
C LEU A 199 -12.30 -5.95 7.42
N GLU A 200 -11.46 -5.91 6.38
CA GLU A 200 -11.80 -5.33 5.08
C GLU A 200 -12.90 -6.13 4.37
N ARG A 201 -12.78 -7.47 4.33
CA ARG A 201 -13.83 -8.37 3.81
C ARG A 201 -15.17 -8.13 4.52
N ALA A 202 -15.16 -8.06 5.85
CA ALA A 202 -16.35 -7.77 6.63
C ALA A 202 -16.93 -6.39 6.32
N ALA A 203 -16.09 -5.35 6.21
CA ALA A 203 -16.51 -4.00 5.84
C ALA A 203 -17.25 -3.96 4.50
N LEU A 204 -16.71 -4.60 3.46
CA LEU A 204 -17.30 -4.64 2.13
C LEU A 204 -18.63 -5.41 2.10
N ASN A 205 -18.78 -6.43 2.95
CA ASN A 205 -20.00 -7.24 3.05
C ASN A 205 -21.16 -6.57 3.80
N ILE A 206 -20.94 -5.44 4.49
CA ILE A 206 -22.00 -4.74 5.23
C ILE A 206 -23.16 -4.34 4.29
N ASN A 207 -22.89 -3.95 3.05
CA ASN A 207 -23.90 -3.39 2.15
C ASN A 207 -24.80 -4.43 1.45
N SER A 208 -24.56 -5.73 1.65
CA SER A 208 -25.20 -6.84 0.91
C SER A 208 -26.71 -7.05 1.18
N ARG A 209 -27.32 -6.34 2.15
CA ARG A 209 -28.73 -6.55 2.59
C ARG A 209 -29.09 -8.04 2.82
N SER A 210 -28.11 -8.87 3.17
CA SER A 210 -28.28 -10.30 3.44
C SER A 210 -28.03 -10.60 4.93
N VAL A 211 -28.24 -11.85 5.32
CA VAL A 211 -27.86 -12.39 6.64
C VAL A 211 -26.36 -12.15 6.91
N ASP A 212 -25.55 -12.10 5.85
CA ASP A 212 -24.10 -11.88 5.93
C ASP A 212 -23.76 -10.47 6.43
N SER A 213 -24.65 -9.48 6.22
CA SER A 213 -24.48 -8.12 6.75
C SER A 213 -24.51 -8.08 8.28
N ASP A 214 -25.43 -8.82 8.91
CA ASP A 214 -25.53 -8.89 10.36
C ASP A 214 -24.32 -9.59 11.00
N TYR A 215 -23.82 -10.66 10.36
CA TYR A 215 -22.60 -11.34 10.76
C TYR A 215 -21.37 -10.46 10.59
N ALA A 216 -21.25 -9.76 9.45
CA ALA A 216 -20.16 -8.84 9.20
C ALA A 216 -20.10 -7.72 10.25
N ILE A 217 -21.25 -7.13 10.60
CA ILE A 217 -21.30 -6.10 11.65
C ILE A 217 -20.94 -6.67 13.03
N ALA A 218 -21.41 -7.87 13.36
CA ALA A 218 -21.04 -8.54 14.62
C ALA A 218 -19.53 -8.83 14.70
N TYR A 219 -18.93 -9.24 13.58
CA TYR A 219 -17.50 -9.44 13.46
C TYR A 219 -16.72 -8.13 13.67
N LEU A 220 -17.08 -7.06 12.96
CA LEU A 220 -16.49 -5.74 13.13
C LEU A 220 -16.63 -5.24 14.58
N GLN A 221 -17.78 -5.45 15.21
CA GLN A 221 -18.01 -5.06 16.59
C GLN A 221 -17.07 -5.82 17.55
N THR A 222 -16.83 -7.09 17.31
CA THR A 222 -15.93 -7.93 18.12
C THR A 222 -14.49 -7.47 17.96
N LYS A 223 -14.01 -7.33 16.72
CA LYS A 223 -12.63 -6.93 16.45
C LYS A 223 -12.33 -5.50 16.89
N THR A 224 -13.25 -4.56 16.70
CA THR A 224 -13.08 -3.19 17.23
C THR A 224 -13.10 -3.16 18.75
N LYS A 225 -13.83 -4.05 19.43
CA LYS A 225 -13.77 -4.18 20.89
C LYS A 225 -12.39 -4.68 21.37
N GLU A 226 -11.72 -5.49 20.56
CA GLU A 226 -10.35 -5.99 20.81
C GLU A 226 -9.26 -4.95 20.51
N GLY A 227 -9.63 -3.75 20.08
CA GLY A 227 -8.68 -2.67 19.81
C GLY A 227 -8.32 -2.48 18.33
N LYS A 228 -8.86 -3.30 17.42
CA LYS A 228 -8.56 -3.19 15.99
C LYS A 228 -9.16 -1.92 15.38
N LYS A 229 -8.44 -1.36 14.41
CA LYS A 229 -8.82 -0.16 13.65
C LYS A 229 -9.61 -0.53 12.40
N LEU A 230 -10.55 0.33 12.01
CA LEU A 230 -11.24 0.22 10.72
C LEU A 230 -10.42 0.82 9.59
N THR A 231 -10.49 0.23 8.42
CA THR A 231 -9.94 0.79 7.18
C THR A 231 -10.81 1.96 6.68
N ILE A 232 -10.32 2.68 5.66
CA ILE A 232 -11.09 3.77 5.02
C ILE A 232 -12.39 3.22 4.44
N ASN A 233 -12.35 2.09 3.75
CA ASN A 233 -13.55 1.44 3.20
C ASN A 233 -14.53 1.02 4.32
N GLY A 234 -14.01 0.56 5.47
CA GLY A 234 -14.83 0.32 6.67
C GLY A 234 -15.62 1.54 7.12
N PHE A 235 -14.99 2.72 7.17
CA PHE A 235 -15.70 3.97 7.49
C PHE A 235 -16.70 4.35 6.40
N ILE A 236 -16.36 4.20 5.12
CA ILE A 236 -17.25 4.51 3.99
C ILE A 236 -18.52 3.65 4.08
N GLU A 237 -18.39 2.34 4.27
CA GLU A 237 -19.54 1.43 4.33
C GLU A 237 -20.41 1.67 5.56
N ILE A 238 -19.80 1.93 6.72
CA ILE A 238 -20.54 2.36 7.92
C ILE A 238 -21.32 3.67 7.66
N THR A 239 -20.69 4.63 6.98
CA THR A 239 -21.31 5.93 6.65
C THR A 239 -22.50 5.77 5.72
N LYS A 240 -22.47 4.79 4.80
CA LYS A 240 -23.60 4.44 3.92
C LYS A 240 -24.74 3.74 4.66
N GLN A 241 -24.44 3.00 5.72
CA GLN A 241 -25.45 2.27 6.48
C GLN A 241 -26.07 3.07 7.62
N ILE A 242 -25.42 4.10 8.14
CA ILE A 242 -25.91 4.80 9.32
C ILE A 242 -27.32 5.37 9.14
N ASP A 243 -27.67 5.73 7.91
CA ASP A 243 -28.98 6.27 7.52
C ASP A 243 -30.07 5.20 7.33
N LYS A 244 -29.71 3.91 7.28
CA LYS A 244 -30.61 2.79 6.98
C LYS A 244 -31.00 2.03 8.26
N LEU A 245 -32.31 1.83 8.47
CA LEU A 245 -32.97 0.97 9.47
C LEU A 245 -32.52 1.13 10.95
N PHE A 246 -33.49 1.43 11.83
CA PHE A 246 -33.28 1.71 13.26
C PHE A 246 -32.52 0.60 14.04
N LEU A 247 -32.72 -0.68 13.70
CA LEU A 247 -32.08 -1.81 14.38
C LEU A 247 -30.60 -2.02 13.99
N LEU A 248 -30.25 -1.76 12.73
CA LEU A 248 -28.85 -1.82 12.25
C LEU A 248 -28.03 -0.65 12.79
N ALA A 249 -28.67 0.50 12.99
CA ALA A 249 -28.03 1.69 13.53
C ALA A 249 -27.42 1.45 14.92
N GLU A 250 -28.06 0.70 15.83
CA GLU A 250 -27.50 0.48 17.17
C GLU A 250 -26.21 -0.36 17.13
N LYS A 251 -26.15 -1.41 16.31
CA LYS A 251 -24.94 -2.24 16.17
C LYS A 251 -23.79 -1.44 15.55
N ILE A 252 -24.07 -0.64 14.53
CA ILE A 252 -23.10 0.26 13.91
C ILE A 252 -22.58 1.31 14.91
N LEU A 253 -23.47 1.87 15.74
CA LEU A 253 -23.06 2.78 16.81
C LEU A 253 -22.16 2.10 17.85
N LYS A 254 -22.33 0.79 18.11
CA LYS A 254 -21.39 0.03 18.97
C LYS A 254 -20.01 -0.10 18.33
N VAL A 255 -19.94 -0.38 17.02
CA VAL A 255 -18.67 -0.41 16.27
C VAL A 255 -17.99 0.95 16.38
N LEU A 256 -18.69 2.05 16.06
CA LEU A 256 -18.14 3.40 16.11
C LEU A 256 -17.73 3.84 17.52
N HIS A 257 -18.49 3.43 18.53
CA HIS A 257 -18.13 3.63 19.92
C HIS A 257 -16.80 2.95 20.26
N ASN A 258 -16.61 1.69 19.89
CA ASN A 258 -15.36 0.96 20.13
C ASN A 258 -14.18 1.64 19.40
N VAL A 259 -14.35 1.96 18.12
CA VAL A 259 -13.38 2.71 17.30
C VAL A 259 -12.97 4.03 17.96
N SER A 260 -13.95 4.78 18.47
CA SER A 260 -13.70 6.05 19.15
C SER A 260 -12.95 5.87 20.48
N ILE A 261 -13.21 4.79 21.23
CA ILE A 261 -12.46 4.48 22.46
C ILE A 261 -11.02 4.10 22.16
N ASN A 262 -10.77 3.41 21.05
CA ASN A 262 -9.44 3.00 20.61
C ASN A 262 -8.56 4.16 20.10
N GLY A 263 -9.07 5.40 20.13
CA GLY A 263 -8.32 6.57 19.70
C GLY A 263 -8.31 6.81 18.19
N GLN A 264 -9.03 6.00 17.40
CA GLN A 264 -9.09 6.20 15.96
C GLN A 264 -9.99 7.40 15.62
N ILE A 265 -9.47 8.29 14.78
CA ILE A 265 -10.18 9.49 14.30
C ILE A 265 -11.36 9.06 13.44
N ILE A 266 -12.55 9.59 13.72
CA ILE A 266 -13.75 9.33 12.91
C ILE A 266 -13.81 10.39 11.80
N PRO A 267 -14.02 10.03 10.52
CA PRO A 267 -14.11 11.02 9.45
C PRO A 267 -15.20 12.08 9.70
N ASN A 268 -14.90 13.35 9.37
CA ASN A 268 -15.79 14.47 9.63
C ASN A 268 -17.18 14.30 9.00
N GLU A 269 -17.26 13.75 7.78
CA GLU A 269 -18.55 13.46 7.14
C GLU A 269 -19.44 12.54 8.00
N LEU A 270 -18.83 11.52 8.60
CA LEU A 270 -19.54 10.60 9.49
C LEU A 270 -19.93 11.29 10.80
N VAL A 271 -19.05 12.15 11.34
CA VAL A 271 -19.40 13.00 12.50
C VAL A 271 -20.62 13.85 12.17
N ASP A 272 -20.65 14.54 11.04
CA ASP A 272 -21.78 15.38 10.64
C ASP A 272 -23.09 14.58 10.54
N LYS A 273 -23.05 13.34 10.03
CA LYS A 273 -24.21 12.45 10.02
C LYS A 273 -24.67 12.05 11.43
N LEU A 274 -23.72 11.74 12.33
CA LEU A 274 -24.02 11.43 13.73
C LEU A 274 -24.68 12.63 14.43
N VAL A 275 -24.18 13.84 14.18
CA VAL A 275 -24.72 15.10 14.72
C VAL A 275 -26.14 15.35 14.22
N LYS A 276 -26.42 15.10 12.93
CA LYS A 276 -27.79 15.22 12.38
C LYS A 276 -28.76 14.24 13.02
N LYS A 277 -28.31 13.03 13.35
CA LYS A 277 -29.10 11.98 14.02
C LYS A 277 -29.28 12.19 15.53
N PHE A 278 -28.46 13.04 16.14
CA PHE A 278 -28.55 13.32 17.57
C PHE A 278 -29.81 14.16 17.88
N ASP A 279 -30.71 13.60 18.69
CA ASP A 279 -31.92 14.23 19.20
C ASP A 279 -31.71 14.54 20.70
N PRO A 280 -31.66 15.82 21.09
CA PRO A 280 -31.38 16.23 22.47
C PRO A 280 -32.48 15.84 23.47
N VAL A 281 -33.64 15.36 23.01
CA VAL A 281 -34.75 14.92 23.85
C VAL A 281 -34.70 13.40 24.09
N GLN A 282 -34.10 12.64 23.18
CA GLN A 282 -34.07 11.18 23.24
C GLN A 282 -32.80 10.65 23.90
N LYS A 283 -32.94 9.58 24.70
CA LYS A 283 -31.79 8.93 25.33
C LYS A 283 -30.96 8.16 24.29
N GLN A 284 -29.87 8.78 23.83
CA GLN A 284 -29.00 8.21 22.79
C GLN A 284 -27.59 7.89 23.33
N TYR A 285 -27.52 6.89 24.22
CA TYR A 285 -26.32 6.54 24.99
C TYR A 285 -25.04 6.38 24.17
N TYR A 286 -25.08 5.62 23.06
CA TYR A 286 -23.89 5.39 22.25
C TYR A 286 -23.41 6.66 21.53
N LEU A 287 -24.32 7.51 21.05
CA LEU A 287 -23.95 8.79 20.42
C LEU A 287 -23.22 9.70 21.41
N ILE A 288 -23.76 9.85 22.62
CA ILE A 288 -23.13 10.68 23.66
C ILE A 288 -21.74 10.15 24.01
N LYS A 289 -21.57 8.82 24.10
CA LYS A 289 -20.25 8.22 24.35
C LYS A 289 -19.27 8.40 23.20
N ILE A 290 -19.73 8.31 21.96
CA ILE A 290 -18.90 8.60 20.77
C ILE A 290 -18.42 10.04 20.88
N PHE A 291 -19.31 11.02 21.07
CA PHE A 291 -18.96 12.44 21.19
C PHE A 291 -17.98 12.71 22.34
N LYS A 292 -18.20 12.10 23.51
CA LYS A 292 -17.24 12.16 24.62
C LYS A 292 -15.84 11.67 24.21
N SER A 293 -15.78 10.58 23.45
CA SER A 293 -14.52 9.99 23.00
C SER A 293 -13.86 10.84 21.92
N LEU A 294 -14.63 11.46 21.02
CA LEU A 294 -14.13 12.45 20.05
C LEU A 294 -13.40 13.59 20.77
N VAL A 295 -14.02 14.19 21.79
CA VAL A 295 -13.35 15.22 22.60
C VAL A 295 -12.09 14.65 23.20
N LYS A 296 -12.15 13.51 23.88
CA LYS A 296 -10.97 12.89 24.52
C LYS A 296 -9.79 12.75 23.54
N ASN A 297 -10.06 12.34 22.31
CA ASN A 297 -9.07 12.12 21.25
C ASN A 297 -8.58 13.40 20.55
N ASN A 298 -8.90 14.58 21.07
CA ASN A 298 -8.57 15.88 20.46
C ASN A 298 -9.21 16.10 19.09
N GLN A 299 -10.31 15.40 18.78
CA GLN A 299 -11.06 15.66 17.57
C GLN A 299 -12.03 16.83 17.82
N ASN A 300 -12.00 17.81 16.91
CA ASN A 300 -12.88 18.97 17.00
C ASN A 300 -14.35 18.55 16.92
N ILE A 301 -15.18 19.11 17.80
CA ILE A 301 -16.63 18.95 17.76
C ILE A 301 -17.24 20.05 16.87
N PRO A 302 -18.12 19.71 15.91
CA PRO A 302 -18.85 20.71 15.13
C PRO A 302 -19.71 21.61 16.04
N SER A 303 -19.78 22.90 15.72
CA SER A 303 -20.57 23.88 16.50
C SER A 303 -22.06 23.49 16.63
N GLU A 304 -22.62 22.87 15.59
CA GLU A 304 -23.98 22.33 15.62
C GLU A 304 -24.17 21.30 16.75
N LEU A 305 -23.19 20.43 16.97
CA LEU A 305 -23.24 19.43 18.03
C LEU A 305 -23.18 20.10 19.40
N SER A 306 -22.31 21.09 19.59
CA SER A 306 -22.23 21.84 20.84
C SER A 306 -23.58 22.46 21.22
N LEU A 307 -24.28 23.07 20.26
CA LEU A 307 -25.63 23.64 20.48
C LEU A 307 -26.66 22.57 20.85
N LYS A 308 -26.61 21.38 20.24
CA LYS A 308 -27.52 20.28 20.59
C LYS A 308 -27.20 19.69 21.96
N LEU A 309 -25.92 19.55 22.32
CA LEU A 309 -25.48 19.09 23.63
C LEU A 309 -25.88 20.07 24.73
N GLU A 310 -25.77 21.39 24.51
CA GLU A 310 -26.25 22.39 25.47
C GLU A 310 -27.75 22.26 25.75
N LYS A 311 -28.56 22.07 24.70
CA LYS A 311 -30.01 21.79 24.85
C LYS A 311 -30.26 20.49 25.61
N ALA A 312 -29.45 19.45 25.38
CA ALA A 312 -29.60 18.16 26.06
C ALA A 312 -29.35 18.27 27.58
N LEU A 313 -28.59 19.26 28.06
CA LEU A 313 -28.39 19.52 29.50
C LEU A 313 -29.66 19.97 30.22
N GLU A 314 -30.70 20.41 29.52
CA GLU A 314 -31.99 20.75 30.12
C GLU A 314 -32.77 19.50 30.58
N TYR A 315 -32.41 18.33 30.06
CA TYR A 315 -33.05 17.06 30.37
C TYR A 315 -32.26 16.28 31.42
N LYS A 316 -32.86 16.10 32.61
CA LYS A 316 -32.26 15.43 33.78
C LYS A 316 -31.61 14.07 33.46
N ASN A 317 -32.17 13.33 32.51
CA ASN A 317 -31.74 11.96 32.19
C ASN A 317 -30.42 11.87 31.41
N MET A 318 -29.93 12.98 30.85
CA MET A 318 -28.69 13.03 30.03
C MET A 318 -27.66 14.02 30.57
N CYS A 319 -28.04 14.87 31.52
CA CYS A 319 -27.24 15.96 32.07
C CYS A 319 -25.82 15.52 32.45
N ASP A 320 -25.67 14.51 33.32
CA ASP A 320 -24.34 14.08 33.80
C ASP A 320 -23.42 13.59 32.67
N GLN A 321 -23.96 12.87 31.69
CA GLN A 321 -23.15 12.29 30.61
C GLN A 321 -22.69 13.36 29.62
N VAL A 322 -23.55 14.34 29.34
CA VAL A 322 -23.26 15.46 28.45
C VAL A 322 -22.34 16.48 29.12
N LEU A 323 -22.53 16.75 30.42
CA LEU A 323 -21.70 17.68 31.18
C LEU A 323 -20.23 17.29 31.15
N VAL A 324 -19.93 15.99 31.20
CA VAL A 324 -18.56 15.48 31.07
C VAL A 324 -17.92 15.86 29.74
N ILE A 325 -18.68 15.95 28.64
CA ILE A 325 -18.15 16.37 27.33
C ILE A 325 -17.65 17.82 27.41
N PHE A 326 -18.46 18.71 28.00
CA PHE A 326 -18.08 20.11 28.18
C PHE A 326 -16.94 20.31 29.18
N VAL A 327 -16.89 19.52 30.26
CA VAL A 327 -15.74 19.53 31.19
C VAL A 327 -14.45 19.18 30.43
N LEU A 328 -14.49 18.16 29.57
CA LEU A 328 -13.34 17.77 28.75
C LEU A 328 -12.95 18.86 27.73
N GLN A 329 -13.91 19.58 27.14
CA GLN A 329 -13.64 20.72 26.27
C GLN A 329 -13.01 21.89 27.04
N GLY A 330 -13.52 22.21 28.23
CA GLY A 330 -12.98 23.26 29.09
C GLY A 330 -11.55 22.96 29.55
N GLN A 331 -11.23 21.70 29.87
CA GLN A 331 -9.86 21.26 30.17
C GLN A 331 -8.88 21.45 29.01
N LYS A 332 -9.38 21.51 27.78
CA LYS A 332 -8.60 21.75 26.56
C LYS A 332 -8.51 23.23 26.18
N GLY A 333 -9.07 24.11 27.00
CA GLY A 333 -9.05 25.56 26.79
C GLY A 333 -10.18 26.09 25.90
N GLU A 334 -11.19 25.27 25.56
CA GLU A 334 -12.38 25.79 24.89
C GLU A 334 -13.21 26.64 25.86
N LYS A 335 -13.67 27.80 25.38
CA LYS A 335 -14.47 28.72 26.18
C LYS A 335 -15.88 28.14 26.37
N LEU A 336 -16.23 27.81 27.61
CA LEU A 336 -17.56 27.32 27.97
C LEU A 336 -18.57 28.47 28.11
N SER A 337 -19.83 28.20 27.77
CA SER A 337 -20.91 29.16 27.96
C SER A 337 -21.26 29.31 29.46
N PRO A 338 -21.77 30.48 29.91
CA PRO A 338 -22.12 30.70 31.32
C PRO A 338 -23.15 29.69 31.86
N MET A 339 -24.03 29.18 31.00
CA MET A 339 -25.02 28.16 31.33
C MET A 339 -24.38 26.81 31.67
N ILE A 340 -23.29 26.44 30.99
CA ILE A 340 -22.55 25.22 31.29
C ILE A 340 -21.79 25.40 32.61
N ILE A 341 -21.13 26.56 32.77
CA ILE A 341 -20.34 26.88 33.97
C ILE A 341 -21.22 26.82 35.23
N SER A 342 -22.48 27.27 35.17
CA SER A 342 -23.38 27.22 36.33
C SER A 342 -23.90 25.81 36.67
N LYS A 343 -23.67 24.82 35.79
CA LYS A 343 -24.07 23.43 35.98
C LYS A 343 -22.91 22.50 36.39
N ILE A 344 -21.66 22.93 36.20
CA ILE A 344 -20.43 22.28 36.69
C ILE A 344 -20.24 22.68 38.16
#